data_AF-A0A8J7T2F5-F1
#
_entry.id   AF-A0A8J7T2F5-F1
#
_cell.length_a   1.000
_cell.length_b   1.000
_cell.length_c   1.000
_cell.angle_alpha   90.00
_cell.angle_beta   90.00
_cell.angle_gamma   90.00
#
_symmetry.space_group_name_H-M   'P 1'
#
loop_
_entity.id
_entity.type
_entity.pdbx_description
1 polymer ?
#
loop_
_entity_poly.entity_id
_entity_poly.type
_entity_poly.pdbx_seq_one_letter_code
_entity_poly.pdbx_strand_id
1 'polypeptide(L)'
;AETTPGPLILVIQFVAMLAGLLQGGLGLALAAGAVALWVTFVPCFLWIFAGAPYIDRIAGWPRLGAALEAITAAVVGVILNLSLWFAAHVFFADVGRLSLGPIGTILPDLSSFDPVAAALCGLAGVALLRLHWPLPRVLALVAVAGALTLALP
;
A
#
# COMPACT_ATOMS: atom_id res chain seq x y z
N ALA A 1 13.10 -14.17 -6.97
CA ALA A 1 12.01 -13.53 -7.73
C ALA A 1 10.80 -14.45 -7.61
N GLU A 2 9.74 -14.00 -6.95
CA GLU A 2 8.44 -14.67 -7.13
C GLU A 2 8.07 -14.53 -8.61
N THR A 3 7.83 -15.65 -9.28
CA THR A 3 7.72 -15.75 -10.74
C THR A 3 6.35 -15.34 -11.29
N THR A 4 5.44 -14.92 -10.42
CA THR A 4 4.19 -14.26 -10.79
C THR A 4 4.39 -12.75 -10.73
N PRO A 5 4.10 -11.97 -11.79
CA PRO A 5 4.13 -10.51 -11.70
C PRO A 5 3.25 -10.10 -10.52
N GLY A 6 3.84 -9.35 -9.58
CA GLY A 6 3.18 -9.03 -8.32
C GLY A 6 1.86 -8.25 -8.53
N PRO A 7 0.99 -8.19 -7.51
CA PRO A 7 -0.31 -7.51 -7.62
C PRO A 7 -0.21 -6.05 -8.08
N LEU A 8 0.85 -5.35 -7.66
CA LEU A 8 1.01 -3.92 -7.91
C LEU A 8 1.22 -3.58 -9.39
N ILE A 9 2.01 -4.38 -10.12
CA ILE A 9 2.25 -4.11 -11.54
C ILE A 9 1.00 -4.37 -12.39
N LEU A 10 0.22 -5.40 -12.03
CA LEU A 10 -1.05 -5.68 -12.69
C LEU A 10 -2.06 -4.55 -12.48
N VAL A 11 -2.09 -3.96 -11.27
CA VAL A 11 -2.92 -2.79 -10.98
C VAL A 11 -2.47 -1.57 -11.78
N ILE A 12 -1.17 -1.26 -11.84
CA ILE A 12 -0.66 -0.12 -12.62
C ILE A 12 -0.96 -0.31 -14.11
N GLN A 13 -0.75 -1.51 -14.65
CA GLN A 13 -1.08 -1.83 -16.04
C GLN A 13 -2.58 -1.63 -16.30
N PHE A 14 -3.44 -2.13 -15.41
CA PHE A 14 -4.89 -1.94 -15.52
C PHE A 14 -5.29 -0.47 -15.51
N VAL A 15 -4.76 0.33 -14.57
CA VAL A 15 -5.02 1.77 -14.49
C VAL A 15 -4.55 2.49 -15.76
N ALA A 16 -3.39 2.13 -16.31
CA ALA A 16 -2.90 2.67 -17.57
C ALA A 16 -3.82 2.30 -18.76
N MET A 17 -4.27 1.05 -18.84
CA MET A 17 -5.23 0.62 -19.86
C MET A 17 -6.56 1.37 -19.73
N LEU A 18 -7.06 1.57 -18.51
CA LEU A 18 -8.29 2.32 -18.26
C LEU A 18 -8.13 3.80 -18.69
N ALA A 19 -7.00 4.43 -18.36
CA ALA A 19 -6.70 5.79 -18.79
C ALA A 19 -6.64 5.91 -20.33
N GLY A 20 -5.98 4.95 -21.00
CA GLY A 20 -5.92 4.91 -22.46
C GLY A 20 -7.29 4.64 -23.10
N LEU A 21 -8.12 3.80 -22.49
CA LEU A 21 -9.48 3.52 -22.95
C LEU A 21 -10.34 4.79 -22.92
N LEU A 22 -10.26 5.55 -21.83
CA LEU A 22 -10.99 6.81 -21.65
C LEU A 22 -10.55 7.90 -22.63
N GLN A 23 -9.31 7.85 -23.13
CA GLN A 23 -8.76 8.87 -24.05
C GLN A 23 -8.96 8.56 -25.52
N GLY A 24 -8.99 7.29 -25.94
CA GLY A 24 -9.13 6.98 -27.37
C GLY A 24 -9.31 5.51 -27.68
N GLY A 25 -10.04 4.80 -26.84
CA GLY A 25 -10.51 3.45 -27.13
C GLY A 25 -9.45 2.36 -26.92
N LEU A 26 -9.77 1.16 -27.42
CA LEU A 26 -9.01 -0.06 -27.13
C LEU A 26 -7.56 0.00 -27.61
N GLY A 27 -7.28 0.66 -28.74
CA GLY A 27 -5.92 0.81 -29.25
C GLY A 27 -5.01 1.59 -28.30
N LEU A 28 -5.49 2.73 -27.78
CA LEU A 28 -4.74 3.51 -26.78
C LEU A 28 -4.69 2.82 -25.42
N ALA A 29 -5.73 2.06 -25.04
CA ALA A 29 -5.69 1.24 -23.83
C ALA A 29 -4.53 0.25 -23.86
N LEU A 30 -4.41 -0.55 -24.92
CA LEU A 30 -3.33 -1.53 -25.08
C LEU A 30 -1.95 -0.86 -25.16
N ALA A 31 -1.84 0.26 -25.88
CA ALA A 31 -0.60 1.01 -25.95
C ALA A 31 -0.17 1.57 -24.58
N ALA A 32 -1.09 2.16 -23.83
CA ALA A 32 -0.82 2.67 -22.48
C ALA A 32 -0.40 1.57 -21.51
N GLY A 33 -1.08 0.41 -21.54
CA GLY A 33 -0.69 -0.76 -20.76
C GLY A 33 0.70 -1.29 -21.14
N ALA A 34 1.02 -1.36 -22.44
CA ALA A 34 2.34 -1.78 -22.91
C ALA A 34 3.45 -0.80 -22.49
N VAL A 35 3.20 0.51 -22.57
CA VAL A 35 4.15 1.53 -22.10
C VAL A 35 4.35 1.43 -20.59
N ALA A 36 3.29 1.26 -19.81
CA ALA A 36 3.40 1.09 -18.36
C ALA A 36 4.27 -0.13 -17.98
N LEU A 37 4.08 -1.26 -18.66
CA LEU A 37 4.93 -2.43 -18.50
C LEU A 37 6.38 -2.15 -18.91
N TRP A 38 6.60 -1.57 -20.09
CA TRP A 38 7.94 -1.28 -20.61
C TRP A 38 8.73 -0.37 -19.66
N VAL A 39 8.15 0.77 -19.29
CA VAL A 39 8.78 1.78 -18.45
C VAL A 39 9.04 1.27 -17.03
N THR A 40 8.26 0.31 -16.54
CA THR A 40 8.49 -0.24 -15.20
C THR A 40 9.44 -1.44 -15.22
N PHE A 41 9.31 -2.36 -16.17
CA PHE A 41 10.09 -3.59 -16.18
C PHE A 41 11.49 -3.41 -16.78
N VAL A 42 11.60 -2.78 -17.94
CA VAL A 42 12.87 -2.71 -18.69
C VAL A 42 13.97 -1.99 -17.90
N PRO A 43 13.77 -0.76 -17.38
CA PRO A 43 14.81 -0.10 -16.63
C PRO A 43 15.10 -0.82 -15.30
N CYS A 44 14.08 -1.29 -14.58
CA CYS A 44 14.30 -2.00 -13.31
C CYS A 44 15.11 -3.29 -13.52
N PHE A 45 14.79 -4.11 -14.52
CA PHE A 45 15.57 -5.31 -14.82
C PHE A 45 16.98 -4.99 -15.32
N LEU A 46 17.13 -3.94 -16.14
CA LEU A 46 18.44 -3.48 -16.58
C LEU A 46 19.33 -3.15 -15.36
N TRP A 47 18.80 -2.37 -14.41
CA TRP A 47 19.55 -1.99 -13.21
C TRP A 47 19.79 -3.15 -12.25
N ILE A 48 18.86 -4.09 -12.13
CA ILE A 48 19.05 -5.30 -11.32
C ILE A 48 20.19 -6.15 -11.90
N PHE A 49 20.18 -6.43 -13.20
CA PHE A 49 21.22 -7.27 -13.81
C PHE A 49 22.56 -6.55 -13.92
N ALA A 50 22.56 -5.25 -14.25
CA ALA A 50 23.79 -4.46 -14.27
C ALA A 50 24.37 -4.27 -12.87
N GLY A 51 23.51 -4.09 -11.86
CA GLY A 51 23.89 -3.77 -10.48
C GLY A 51 24.23 -4.99 -9.61
N ALA A 52 23.63 -6.15 -9.86
CA ALA A 52 23.83 -7.38 -9.07
C ALA A 52 25.30 -7.70 -8.74
N PRO A 53 26.24 -7.77 -9.72
CA PRO A 53 27.64 -8.11 -9.42
C PRO A 53 28.35 -7.07 -8.54
N TYR A 54 27.89 -5.81 -8.55
CA TYR A 54 28.43 -4.76 -7.71
C TYR A 54 27.85 -4.81 -6.30
N ILE A 55 26.54 -5.07 -6.19
CA ILE A 55 25.84 -5.23 -4.90
C ILE A 55 26.46 -6.39 -4.10
N ASP A 56 26.76 -7.53 -4.74
CA ASP A 56 27.38 -8.69 -4.06
C ASP A 56 28.76 -8.35 -3.49
N ARG A 57 29.56 -7.55 -4.19
CA ARG A 57 30.87 -7.09 -3.70
C ARG A 57 30.74 -6.10 -2.55
N ILE A 58 29.75 -5.22 -2.62
CA ILE A 58 29.47 -4.20 -1.61
C ILE A 58 28.93 -4.83 -0.32
N ALA A 59 28.06 -5.84 -0.43
CA ALA A 59 27.49 -6.55 0.71
C ALA A 59 28.54 -7.34 1.51
N GLY A 60 29.68 -7.71 0.89
CA GLY A 60 30.80 -8.33 1.58
C GLY A 60 31.55 -7.40 2.54
N TRP A 61 31.32 -6.08 2.51
CA TRP A 61 32.00 -5.12 3.38
C TRP A 61 31.13 -4.74 4.59
N PRO A 62 31.61 -4.95 5.84
CA PRO A 62 30.77 -4.83 7.04
C PRO A 62 30.17 -3.43 7.25
N ARG A 63 30.87 -2.36 6.84
CA ARG A 63 30.36 -0.98 6.94
C ARG A 63 29.23 -0.68 5.95
N LEU A 64 29.26 -1.25 4.75
CA LEU A 64 28.22 -1.01 3.74
C LEU A 64 27.03 -1.95 3.94
N GLY A 65 27.24 -3.16 4.46
CA GLY A 65 26.16 -4.02 4.94
C GLY A 65 25.29 -3.35 5.99
N ALA A 66 25.91 -2.70 6.99
CA ALA A 66 25.18 -1.93 8.01
C ALA A 66 24.37 -0.76 7.41
N ALA A 67 24.86 -0.11 6.35
CA ALA A 67 24.11 0.95 5.66
C ALA A 67 22.88 0.40 4.93
N LEU A 68 22.97 -0.79 4.30
CA LEU A 68 21.82 -1.46 3.68
C LEU A 68 20.78 -1.85 4.72
N GLU A 69 21.21 -2.35 5.87
CA GLU A 69 20.32 -2.65 7.00
C GLU A 69 19.61 -1.39 7.51
N ALA A 70 20.34 -0.27 7.66
CA ALA A 70 19.74 1.02 8.03
C ALA A 70 18.69 1.49 7.01
N ILE A 71 18.90 1.26 5.71
CA ILE A 71 17.89 1.56 4.68
C ILE A 71 16.65 0.68 4.88
N THR A 72 16.81 -0.63 5.13
CA THR A 72 15.66 -1.52 5.40
C THR A 72 14.88 -1.09 6.65
N ALA A 73 15.59 -0.69 7.71
CA ALA A 73 14.98 -0.16 8.92
C ALA A 73 14.22 1.15 8.66
N ALA A 74 14.77 2.05 7.84
CA ALA A 74 14.10 3.27 7.43
C ALA A 74 12.81 2.98 6.64
N VAL A 75 12.84 2.02 5.71
CA VAL A 75 11.65 1.61 4.94
C VAL A 75 10.57 1.01 5.86
N VAL A 76 10.95 0.15 6.80
CA VAL A 76 10.01 -0.38 7.83
C VAL A 76 9.43 0.76 8.66
N GLY A 77 10.25 1.73 9.04
CA GLY A 77 9.80 2.94 9.75
C GLY A 77 8.78 3.76 8.93
N VAL A 78 9.00 3.91 7.63
CA VAL A 78 8.04 4.59 6.72
C VAL A 78 6.73 3.81 6.63
N ILE A 79 6.78 2.48 6.49
CA ILE A 79 5.59 1.62 6.46
C ILE A 79 4.81 1.74 7.77
N LEU A 80 5.49 1.71 8.92
CA LEU A 80 4.87 1.89 10.23
C LEU A 80 4.21 3.28 10.35
N ASN A 81 4.91 4.34 9.94
CA ASN A 81 4.37 5.70 9.96
C ASN A 81 3.10 5.83 9.10
N LEU A 82 3.12 5.32 7.87
CA LEU A 82 1.94 5.32 7.00
C LEU A 82 0.80 4.47 7.59
N SER A 83 1.12 3.31 8.17
CA SER A 83 0.13 2.44 8.82
C SER A 83 -0.55 3.14 9.99
N LEU A 84 0.20 3.84 10.83
CA LEU A 84 -0.33 4.64 11.94
C LEU A 84 -1.19 5.80 11.43
N TRP A 85 -0.72 6.50 10.38
CA TRP A 85 -1.47 7.58 9.76
C TRP A 85 -2.83 7.10 9.21
N PHE A 86 -2.85 5.98 8.49
CA PHE A 86 -4.08 5.39 7.98
C PHE A 86 -4.98 4.90 9.12
N ALA A 87 -4.43 4.21 10.13
CA ALA A 87 -5.20 3.76 11.29
C ALA A 87 -5.89 4.94 12.00
N ALA A 88 -5.19 6.06 12.18
CA ALA A 88 -5.78 7.26 12.75
C ALA A 88 -6.94 7.81 11.90
N HIS A 89 -6.79 7.90 10.57
CA HIS A 89 -7.86 8.38 9.69
C HIS A 89 -9.01 7.38 9.49
N VAL A 90 -8.80 6.11 9.83
CA VAL A 90 -9.84 5.07 9.80
C VAL A 90 -10.61 5.05 11.12
N PHE A 91 -9.96 5.25 12.27
CA PHE A 91 -10.60 5.18 13.57
C PHE A 91 -11.18 6.51 14.06
N PHE A 92 -10.73 7.64 13.53
CA PHE A 92 -11.20 8.97 13.91
C PHE A 92 -11.78 9.71 12.71
N ALA A 93 -13.01 10.19 12.84
CA ALA A 93 -13.71 10.93 11.78
C ALA A 93 -13.12 12.33 11.56
N ASP A 94 -12.56 12.95 12.61
CA ASP A 94 -11.91 14.25 12.53
C ASP A 94 -10.48 14.16 13.08
N VAL A 95 -9.51 14.38 12.19
CA VAL A 95 -8.08 14.30 12.48
C VAL A 95 -7.53 15.72 12.39
N GLY A 96 -7.70 16.48 13.47
CA GLY A 96 -7.22 17.84 13.59
C GLY A 96 -5.69 17.94 13.45
N ARG A 97 -5.21 18.99 12.79
CA ARG A 97 -3.79 19.37 12.80
C ARG A 97 -3.60 20.51 13.78
N LEU A 98 -3.04 20.22 14.94
CA LEU A 98 -2.53 21.27 15.82
C LEU A 98 -1.16 21.70 15.28
N SER A 99 -1.16 22.85 14.61
CA SER A 99 0.07 23.52 14.18
C SER A 99 0.57 24.38 15.35
N LEU A 100 1.50 23.85 16.14
CA LEU A 100 2.25 24.60 17.13
C LEU A 100 3.58 25.02 16.47
N GLY A 101 3.52 26.07 15.65
CA GLY A 101 4.71 26.59 14.94
C GLY A 101 5.23 25.63 13.85
N PRO A 102 6.56 25.43 13.69
CA PRO A 102 7.13 24.60 12.61
C PRO A 102 6.87 23.09 12.77
N ILE A 103 6.21 22.66 13.85
CA ILE A 103 5.88 21.25 14.13
C ILE A 103 4.36 21.12 14.12
N GLY A 104 3.83 20.53 13.05
CA GLY A 104 2.42 20.14 12.97
C GLY A 104 2.25 18.74 13.53
N THR A 105 1.66 18.61 14.71
CA THR A 105 1.29 17.31 15.28
C THR A 105 -0.18 17.01 14.99
N ILE A 106 -0.43 15.81 14.48
CA ILE A 106 -1.78 15.27 14.36
C ILE A 106 -2.26 15.00 15.79
N LEU A 107 -3.24 15.77 16.27
CA LEU A 107 -3.92 15.48 17.52
C LEU A 107 -5.32 14.99 17.14
N PRO A 108 -5.56 13.67 17.10
CA PRO A 108 -6.90 13.14 16.85
C PRO A 108 -7.79 13.57 18.02
N ASP A 109 -8.95 14.14 17.70
CA ASP A 109 -9.93 14.48 18.72
C ASP A 109 -10.53 13.18 19.26
N LEU A 110 -10.36 12.91 20.56
CA LEU A 110 -10.76 11.65 21.18
C LEU A 110 -12.29 11.46 21.16
N SER A 111 -13.07 12.53 20.98
CA SER A 111 -14.52 12.47 20.81
C SER A 111 -15.00 12.01 19.43
N SER A 112 -14.13 12.00 18.41
CA SER A 112 -14.49 11.61 17.04
C SER A 112 -14.19 10.14 16.72
N PHE A 113 -14.06 9.30 17.76
CA PHE A 113 -13.77 7.87 17.61
C PHE A 113 -14.98 7.13 17.02
N ASP A 114 -14.76 6.41 15.91
CA ASP A 114 -15.78 5.56 15.28
C ASP A 114 -15.62 4.09 15.75
N PRO A 115 -16.45 3.63 16.72
CA PRO A 115 -16.39 2.27 17.23
C PRO A 115 -16.80 1.22 16.17
N VAL A 116 -17.59 1.61 15.16
CA VAL A 116 -18.03 0.71 14.08
C VAL A 116 -16.86 0.43 13.14
N ALA A 117 -16.13 1.47 12.73
CA ALA A 117 -14.91 1.31 11.92
C ALA A 117 -13.85 0.46 12.64
N ALA A 118 -13.66 0.68 13.95
CA ALA A 118 -12.75 -0.11 14.76
C ALA A 118 -13.18 -1.59 14.86
N ALA A 119 -14.48 -1.86 15.05
CA ALA A 119 -15.02 -3.22 15.12
C ALA A 119 -14.89 -3.96 13.77
N LEU A 120 -15.21 -3.31 12.65
CA LEU A 120 -15.07 -3.89 11.31
C LEU A 120 -13.60 -4.18 10.97
N CYS A 121 -12.69 -3.27 11.33
CA CYS A 121 -11.25 -3.47 11.17
C CYS A 121 -10.74 -4.65 12.01
N GLY A 122 -11.14 -4.72 13.27
CA GLY A 122 -10.80 -5.84 14.16
C GLY A 122 -11.32 -7.18 13.63
N LEU A 123 -12.57 -7.21 13.15
CA LEU A 123 -13.17 -8.40 12.55
C LEU A 123 -12.38 -8.85 11.31
N ALA A 124 -12.09 -7.93 10.39
CA ALA A 124 -11.27 -8.20 9.21
C ALA A 124 -9.88 -8.74 9.59
N GLY A 125 -9.24 -8.12 10.58
CA GLY A 125 -7.94 -8.54 11.10
C GLY A 125 -7.96 -9.96 11.67
N VAL A 126 -8.96 -10.32 12.47
CA VAL A 126 -9.13 -11.69 13.00
C VAL A 126 -9.39 -12.69 11.88
N ALA A 127 -10.25 -12.34 10.92
CA ALA A 127 -10.59 -13.21 9.79
C ALA A 127 -9.37 -13.52 8.91
N LEU A 128 -8.51 -12.51 8.68
CA LEU A 128 -7.29 -12.65 7.88
C LEU A 128 -6.15 -13.33 8.64
N LEU A 129 -5.85 -12.87 9.85
CA LEU A 129 -4.62 -13.26 10.57
C LEU A 129 -4.78 -14.52 11.43
N ARG A 130 -5.96 -14.76 12.02
CA ARG A 130 -6.22 -15.97 12.81
C ARG A 130 -6.91 -17.05 11.99
N LEU A 131 -7.97 -16.68 11.28
CA LEU A 131 -8.78 -17.62 10.53
C LEU A 131 -8.24 -17.92 9.12
N HIS A 132 -7.25 -17.15 8.64
CA HIS A 132 -6.60 -17.32 7.33
C HIS A 132 -7.61 -17.41 6.17
N TRP A 133 -8.71 -16.66 6.27
CA TRP A 133 -9.73 -16.66 5.22
C TRP A 133 -9.23 -15.99 3.94
N PRO A 134 -9.67 -16.48 2.77
CA PRO A 134 -9.29 -15.88 1.50
C PRO A 134 -9.89 -14.47 1.40
N LEU A 135 -9.10 -13.52 0.88
CA LEU A 135 -9.43 -12.10 0.78
C LEU A 135 -10.86 -11.81 0.28
N PRO A 136 -11.37 -12.47 -0.79
CA PRO A 136 -12.72 -12.21 -1.28
C PRO A 136 -13.83 -12.47 -0.26
N ARG A 137 -13.66 -13.47 0.62
CA ARG A 137 -14.66 -13.79 1.66
C ARG A 137 -14.67 -12.75 2.76
N VAL A 138 -13.49 -12.26 3.16
CA VAL A 138 -13.38 -11.20 4.17
C VAL A 138 -13.97 -9.90 3.64
N LEU A 139 -13.67 -9.54 2.38
CA LEU A 139 -14.24 -8.36 1.73
C LEU A 139 -15.78 -8.45 1.65
N ALA A 140 -16.32 -9.60 1.23
CA ALA A 140 -17.77 -9.80 1.19
C ALA A 140 -18.41 -9.68 2.58
N LEU A 141 -17.81 -10.30 3.60
CA LEU A 141 -18.34 -10.23 4.97
C LEU A 141 -18.33 -8.80 5.50
N VAL A 142 -17.20 -8.10 5.39
CA VAL A 142 -17.07 -6.73 5.90
C VAL A 142 -17.97 -5.76 5.12
N ALA A 143 -18.15 -5.96 3.82
CA ALA A 143 -19.10 -5.17 3.02
C ALA A 143 -20.55 -5.38 3.47
N VAL A 144 -20.95 -6.63 3.72
CA VAL A 144 -22.29 -6.95 4.25
C VAL A 144 -22.48 -6.39 5.65
N ALA A 145 -21.49 -6.55 6.53
CA ALA A 145 -21.51 -6.03 7.89
C ALA A 145 -21.59 -4.49 7.89
N GLY A 146 -20.81 -3.81 7.04
CA GLY A 146 -20.84 -2.36 6.87
C GLY A 146 -22.17 -1.85 6.31
N ALA A 147 -22.76 -2.54 5.33
CA ALA A 147 -24.07 -2.21 4.79
C ALA A 147 -25.18 -2.37 5.85
N LEU A 148 -25.07 -3.38 6.71
CA LEU A 148 -26.00 -3.61 7.81
C LEU A 148 -25.89 -2.51 8.88
N THR A 149 -24.68 -2.03 9.19
CA THR A 149 -24.48 -0.93 10.15
C THR A 149 -25.00 0.41 9.62
N LEU A 150 -24.96 0.62 8.30
CA LEU A 150 -25.52 1.83 7.67
C LEU A 150 -27.06 1.80 7.59
N ALA A 151 -27.66 0.61 7.64
CA ALA A 151 -29.11 0.41 7.55
C ALA A 151 -29.82 0.50 8.92
N LEU A 152 -29.06 0.52 10.02
CA LEU A 152 -29.58 0.76 11.37
C LEU A 152 -29.50 2.28 11.65
N PRO A 153 -30.63 2.94 11.98
CA PRO A 153 -30.69 4.38 12.20
C PRO A 153 -29.97 4.85 13.47
#